data_AF-A0A5B8C971-F1
#
_entry.id   AF-A0A5B8C971-F1
#
_cell.length_a   1.000
_cell.length_b   1.000
_cell.length_c   1.000
_cell.angle_alpha   90.00
_cell.angle_beta   90.00
_cell.angle_gamma   90.00
#
_symmetry.space_group_name_H-M   'P 1'
#
loop_
_entity.id
_entity.type
_entity.pdbx_description
1 polymer ?
#
loop_
_entity_poly.entity_id
_entity_poly.type
_entity_poly.pdbx_seq_one_letter_code
_entity_poly.pdbx_strand_id
1 'polypeptide(L)' 'MRRNGWRIGGGAVLVAVGVVWTLQGVGLLGGSVMTGVTLWAVIGPVVAVAGLVLTLLGLRRRAR' A
#
# COMPACT_ATOMS: atom_id res chain seq x y z
N MET A 1 -21.76 -14.13 -3.89
CA MET A 1 -20.52 -13.78 -3.17
C MET A 1 -19.84 -12.55 -3.82
N ARG A 2 -19.75 -11.44 -3.07
CA ARG A 2 -18.55 -10.58 -2.95
C ARG A 2 -17.90 -9.96 -4.21
N ARG A 3 -18.63 -9.20 -5.03
CA ARG A 3 -18.01 -8.41 -6.13
C ARG A 3 -17.05 -7.30 -5.65
N ASN A 4 -17.13 -6.88 -4.38
CA ASN A 4 -16.30 -5.82 -3.79
C ASN A 4 -15.11 -6.32 -2.95
N GLY A 5 -15.00 -7.63 -2.69
CA GLY A 5 -13.93 -8.18 -1.85
C GLY A 5 -12.53 -7.96 -2.44
N TRP A 6 -12.43 -7.99 -3.77
CA TRP A 6 -11.16 -7.82 -4.47
C TRP A 6 -10.58 -6.41 -4.30
N ARG A 7 -11.43 -5.37 -4.22
CA ARG A 7 -10.97 -3.97 -4.02
C ARG A 7 -10.43 -3.75 -2.62
N ILE A 8 -11.08 -4.34 -1.61
CA ILE A 8 -10.64 -4.26 -0.21
C ILE A 8 -9.34 -5.05 -0.04
N GLY A 9 -9.29 -6.28 -0.58
CA GLY A 9 -8.09 -7.10 -0.53
C GLY A 9 -6.91 -6.47 -1.27
N GLY A 10 -7.12 -6.04 -2.53
CA GLY A 10 -6.09 -5.38 -3.33
C GLY A 10 -5.63 -4.06 -2.72
N GLY A 11 -6.55 -3.25 -2.18
CA GLY A 11 -6.21 -2.02 -1.48
C GLY A 11 -5.37 -2.27 -0.23
N ALA A 12 -5.72 -3.27 0.59
CA ALA A 12 -4.96 -3.62 1.78
C ALA A 12 -3.54 -4.11 1.45
N VAL A 13 -3.40 -4.90 0.38
CA VAL A 13 -2.08 -5.34 -0.12
C VAL A 13 -1.25 -4.15 -0.57
N LEU A 14 -1.83 -3.20 -1.32
CA LEU A 14 -1.12 -1.99 -1.73
C LEU A 14 -0.66 -1.14 -0.54
N VAL A 15 -1.49 -1.03 0.51
CA VAL A 15 -1.08 -0.37 1.76
C VAL A 15 0.14 -1.06 2.36
N ALA A 16 0.09 -2.38 2.53
CA ALA A 16 1.19 -3.13 3.11
C ALA A 16 2.49 -3.00 2.29
N VAL A 17 2.39 -3.14 0.96
CA VAL A 17 3.54 -2.99 0.05
C VAL A 17 4.10 -1.57 0.11
N GLY A 18 3.24 -0.55 0.08
CA GLY A 18 3.67 0.85 0.17
C GLY A 18 4.40 1.15 1.47
N VAL A 19 3.93 0.60 2.61
CA VAL A 19 4.61 0.72 3.90
C VAL A 19 5.99 0.05 3.86
N VAL A 20 6.09 -1.18 3.34
CA VAL A 20 7.38 -1.89 3.23
C VAL A 20 8.36 -1.08 2.38
N TRP A 21 7.95 -0.58 1.22
CA TRP A 21 8.81 0.23 0.36
C TRP A 21 9.23 1.55 1.01
N THR A 22 8.32 2.19 1.76
CA THR A 22 8.66 3.40 2.52
C THR A 22 9.76 3.10 3.52
N LEU A 23 9.57 2.05 4.34
CA LEU A 23 10.51 1.63 5.36
C LEU A 23 11.86 1.19 4.77
N GLN A 24 11.85 0.54 3.60
CA GLN A 24 13.08 0.23 2.87
C GLN A 24 13.77 1.50 2.40
N GLY A 25 13.04 2.43 1.77
CA GLY A 25 13.61 3.67 1.26
C GLY A 25 14.23 4.56 2.33
N VAL A 26 13.64 4.59 3.53
CA VAL A 26 14.22 5.32 4.69
C VAL A 26 15.31 4.53 5.43
N GLY A 27 15.60 3.29 5.00
CA GLY A 27 16.65 2.45 5.58
C GLY A 27 16.28 1.71 6.87
N LEU A 28 15.00 1.73 7.27
CA LEU A 28 14.51 1.01 8.45
C LEU A 28 14.31 -0.49 8.20
N LEU A 29 14.06 -0.88 6.95
CA LEU A 29 14.00 -2.28 6.52
C LEU A 29 15.13 -2.57 5.53
N GLY A 30 16.04 -3.47 5.93
CA GLY A 30 17.22 -3.85 5.16
C GLY A 30 17.08 -5.15 4.37
N GLY A 31 18.18 -5.57 3.74
CA GLY A 31 18.29 -6.87 3.06
C GLY A 31 17.87 -6.89 1.59
N SER A 32 17.58 -5.72 1.00
CA SER A 32 17.28 -5.60 -0.43
C SER A 32 18.01 -4.40 -1.07
N VAL A 33 18.09 -4.41 -2.40
CA VAL A 33 18.61 -3.30 -3.24
C VAL A 33 17.83 -1.98 -3.08
N MET A 34 16.70 -2.02 -2.38
CA MET A 34 15.81 -0.87 -2.18
C MET A 34 16.14 -0.09 -0.90
N THR A 35 16.97 -0.67 -0.03
CA THR A 35 17.30 -0.12 1.30
C THR A 35 18.08 1.18 1.17
N GLY A 36 17.60 2.25 1.83
CA GLY A 36 18.28 3.55 1.87
C GLY A 36 18.20 4.35 0.57
N VAL A 37 17.36 3.93 -0.38
CA VAL A 37 17.19 4.63 -1.67
C VAL A 37 15.95 5.54 -1.59
N THR A 38 16.16 6.85 -1.77
CA THR A 38 15.12 7.90 -1.69
C THR A 38 13.93 7.62 -2.60
N LEU A 39 14.15 6.98 -3.76
CA LEU A 39 13.08 6.57 -4.68
C LEU A 39 11.98 5.81 -3.95
N TRP A 40 12.34 4.81 -3.15
CA TRP A 40 11.36 3.97 -2.45
C TRP A 40 10.71 4.69 -1.26
N ALA A 41 11.41 5.65 -0.66
CA ALA A 41 10.85 6.53 0.37
C ALA A 41 9.74 7.44 -0.17
N VAL A 42 9.75 7.73 -1.47
CA VAL A 42 8.71 8.52 -2.15
C VAL A 42 7.62 7.65 -2.77
N ILE A 43 7.98 6.55 -3.45
CA ILE A 43 7.00 5.66 -4.08
C ILE A 43 6.16 4.94 -3.04
N GLY A 44 6.77 4.51 -1.92
CA GLY A 44 6.08 3.77 -0.86
C GLY A 44 4.84 4.50 -0.33
N PRO A 45 4.94 5.76 0.12
CA PRO A 45 3.79 6.53 0.60
C PRO A 45 2.72 6.73 -0.47
N VAL A 46 3.11 6.97 -1.73
CA VAL A 46 2.16 7.13 -2.85
C VAL A 46 1.33 5.85 -3.05
N VAL A 47 1.99 4.70 -3.05
CA VAL A 47 1.34 3.39 -3.18
C VAL A 47 0.45 3.10 -1.97
N ALA A 48 0.92 3.43 -0.76
CA ALA A 48 0.15 3.23 0.45
C ALA A 48 -1.15 4.06 0.45
N VAL A 49 -1.07 5.33 0.06
CA VAL A 49 -2.24 6.22 -0.06
C VAL A 49 -3.21 5.71 -1.13
N ALA A 50 -2.71 5.29 -2.30
CA ALA A 50 -3.56 4.72 -3.35
C ALA A 50 -4.29 3.45 -2.88
N GLY A 51 -3.59 2.55 -2.18
CA GLY A 51 -4.17 1.36 -1.56
C GLY A 51 -5.23 1.68 -0.51
N LEU A 52 -4.99 2.70 0.31
CA LEU A 52 -5.94 3.16 1.32
C LEU A 52 -7.21 3.69 0.67
N VAL A 53 -7.08 4.54 -0.37
CA VAL A 53 -8.22 5.05 -1.13
C VAL A 53 -9.04 3.91 -1.74
N LEU A 54 -8.40 2.92 -2.37
CA LEU A 54 -9.09 1.75 -2.93
C LEU A 54 -9.84 0.95 -1.86
N THR A 55 -9.20 0.72 -0.71
CA THR A 55 -9.81 0.04 0.44
C THR A 55 -11.05 0.77 0.93
N LEU A 56 -10.94 2.08 1.16
CA LEU A 56 -12.04 2.93 1.64
C LEU A 56 -13.20 2.96 0.64
N LEU A 57 -12.91 3.06 -0.66
CA LEU A 57 -13.94 3.02 -1.70
C LEU A 57 -14.65 1.65 -1.76
N GLY A 58 -13.92 0.56 -1.52
CA GLY A 58 -14.49 -0.78 -1.42
C GLY A 58 -15.42 -0.93 -0.22
N LEU A 59 -15.02 -0.41 0.94
CA LEU A 59 -15.82 -0.42 2.18
C LEU A 59 -17.08 0.44 2.05
N ARG A 60 -16.98 1.65 1.50
CA ARG A 60 -18.12 2.57 1.29
C ARG A 60 -19.19 2.02 0.35
N ARG A 61 -18.84 1.12 -0.56
CA ARG A 61 -19.80 0.43 -1.45
C ARG A 61 -20.39 -0.84 -0.85
N ARG A 62 -19.88 -1.30 0.29
CA ARG A 62 -20.44 -2.43 1.04
C ARG A 62 -21.44 -1.96 2.11
N ALA A 63 -21.26 -0.74 2.62
CA ALA A 63 -22.13 -0.12 3.61
C ALA A 63 -23.37 0.56 3.00
N ARG A 64 -23.36 0.82 1.69
CA ARG A 64 -24.55 1.17 0.90
C ARG A 64 -25.09 -0.08 0.24
#